data_AF-A0A931W5M0-F1
#
_entry.id   AF-A0A931W5M0-F1
#
_cell.length_a   1.000
_cell.length_b   1.000
_cell.length_c   1.000
_cell.angle_alpha   90.00
_cell.angle_beta   90.00
_cell.angle_gamma   90.00
#
_symmetry.space_group_name_H-M   'P 1'
#
loop_
_entity.id
_entity.type
_entity.pdbx_description
1 polymer ?
#
loop_
_entity_poly.entity_id
_entity_poly.type
_entity_poly.pdbx_seq_one_letter_code
_entity_poly.pdbx_strand_id
1 'polypeptide(L)' 'MIDVSLKGVRCRAAQEILDLTGTISPDTEGTIVYELEGEGGQLVNVRWDDGTISLVSSEEIVIVDGAVCWQ' A
#
# COMPACT_ATOMS: atom_id res chain seq x y z
N MET A 1 9.20 -11.54 6.15
CA MET A 1 8.13 -12.55 5.98
C MET A 1 7.12 -12.01 5.00
N ILE A 2 6.53 -12.84 4.14
CA ILE A 2 5.42 -12.38 3.29
C ILE A 2 4.13 -12.61 4.08
N ASP A 3 3.39 -11.54 4.36
CA ASP A 3 2.04 -11.59 4.90
C ASP A 3 1.04 -11.26 3.78
N VAL A 4 -0.11 -11.94 3.81
CA VAL A 4 -1.21 -11.76 2.86
C VAL A 4 -2.54 -11.50 3.58
N SER A 5 -2.50 -11.19 4.88
CA SER A 5 -3.67 -10.92 5.71
C SER A 5 -4.50 -9.76 5.17
N LEU A 6 -3.86 -8.75 4.56
CA LEU A 6 -4.55 -7.60 3.93
C LEU A 6 -4.67 -7.72 2.41
N LYS A 7 -4.37 -8.88 1.83
CA LYS A 7 -4.50 -9.06 0.38
C LYS A 7 -5.94 -8.81 -0.07
N GLY A 8 -6.09 -7.94 -1.06
CA GLY A 8 -7.38 -7.55 -1.63
C GLY A 8 -8.04 -6.35 -0.94
N VAL A 9 -7.49 -5.87 0.17
CA VAL A 9 -8.00 -4.69 0.89
C VAL A 9 -7.72 -3.42 0.08
N ARG A 10 -8.72 -2.53 0.06
CA ARG A 10 -8.59 -1.21 -0.57
C ARG A 10 -7.81 -0.24 0.30
N CYS A 11 -6.89 0.47 -0.32
CA CYS A 11 -6.14 1.56 0.29
C CYS A 11 -6.09 2.78 -0.63
N ARG A 12 -5.60 3.90 -0.09
CA ARG A 12 -5.25 5.07 -0.87
C ARG A 12 -3.95 5.69 -0.36
N ALA A 13 -3.25 6.40 -1.23
CA ALA A 13 -2.06 7.14 -0.87
C ALA A 13 -2.42 8.27 0.11
N ALA A 14 -1.76 8.28 1.28
CA ALA A 14 -1.95 9.31 2.31
C ALA A 14 -1.21 10.62 1.96
N GLN A 15 -0.17 10.51 1.14
CA GLN A 15 0.70 11.59 0.69
C GLN A 15 1.22 11.28 -0.72
N GLU A 16 2.03 12.17 -1.28
CA GLU A 16 2.73 11.90 -2.53
C GLU A 16 3.79 10.81 -2.30
N ILE A 17 3.77 9.76 -3.12
CA ILE A 17 4.73 8.66 -3.03
C ILE A 17 5.61 8.69 -4.27
N LEU A 18 6.93 8.76 -4.05
CA LEU A 18 7.92 8.72 -5.11
C LEU A 18 8.38 7.27 -5.31
N ASP A 19 8.06 6.72 -6.48
CA ASP A 19 8.59 5.43 -6.91
C ASP A 19 9.62 5.63 -8.03
N LEU A 20 10.42 4.58 -8.29
CA LEU A 20 11.38 4.57 -9.39
C LEU A 20 10.71 4.76 -10.75
N THR A 21 9.45 4.34 -10.88
CA THR A 21 8.72 4.36 -12.16
C THR A 21 7.81 5.58 -12.35
N GLY A 22 7.62 6.40 -11.31
CA GLY A 22 6.75 7.56 -11.35
C GLY A 22 6.32 8.02 -9.97
N THR A 23 5.31 8.88 -9.93
CA THR A 23 4.76 9.44 -8.71
C THR A 23 3.32 9.00 -8.53
N ILE A 24 2.97 8.48 -7.35
CA ILE A 24 1.59 8.25 -6.95
C ILE A 24 1.10 9.53 -6.26
N SER A 25 0.07 10.15 -6.82
CA SER A 25 -0.53 11.34 -6.23
C SER A 25 -1.32 10.99 -4.96
N PRO A 26 -1.44 11.93 -4.00
CA PRO A 26 -2.33 11.75 -2.85
C PRO A 26 -3.75 11.35 -3.27
N ASP A 27 -4.44 10.60 -2.41
CA ASP A 27 -5.80 10.07 -2.62
C ASP A 27 -5.95 9.08 -3.79
N THR A 28 -4.89 8.78 -4.55
CA THR A 28 -4.92 7.69 -5.53
C THR A 28 -5.22 6.38 -4.82
N GLU A 29 -6.26 5.68 -5.25
CA GLU A 29 -6.66 4.41 -4.65
C GLU A 29 -5.96 3.21 -5.30
N GLY A 30 -5.89 2.12 -4.55
CA GLY A 30 -5.30 0.87 -4.99
C GLY A 30 -5.74 -0.30 -4.13
N THR A 31 -5.19 -1.46 -4.46
CA THR A 31 -5.49 -2.72 -3.79
C THR A 31 -4.19 -3.37 -3.31
N ILE A 32 -4.16 -3.75 -2.04
CA ILE A 32 -3.01 -4.44 -1.43
C ILE A 32 -2.88 -5.85 -2.02
N VAL A 33 -1.67 -6.22 -2.44
CA VAL A 33 -1.36 -7.55 -3.02
C VAL A 33 -0.72 -8.46 -1.98
N TYR A 34 0.26 -7.94 -1.23
CA TYR A 34 0.94 -8.62 -0.12
C TYR A 34 1.73 -7.59 0.70
N GLU A 35 2.20 -8.02 1.87
CA GLU A 35 3.02 -7.25 2.78
C GLU A 35 4.35 -7.97 3.02
N LEU A 36 5.41 -7.21 3.25
CA LEU A 36 6.74 -7.69 3.57
C LEU A 36 7.16 -7.11 4.91
N GLU A 37 7.33 -7.97 5.91
CA GLU A 37 7.93 -7.59 7.19
C GLU A 37 9.42 -7.91 7.21
N GLY A 38 10.24 -6.95 7.64
CA GLY A 38 11.66 -7.14 7.85
C GLY A 38 12.25 -6.14 8.84
N GLU A 39 13.57 -6.18 9.02
CA GLU A 39 14.29 -5.30 9.96
C GLU A 39 14.16 -3.79 9.62
N GLY A 40 13.77 -3.47 8.39
CA GLY A 40 13.53 -2.11 7.91
C GLY A 40 12.08 -1.62 8.01
N GLY A 41 11.18 -2.38 8.64
CA GLY A 41 9.76 -2.05 8.75
C GLY A 41 8.84 -2.88 7.84
N GLN A 42 7.56 -2.50 7.82
CA GLN A 42 6.52 -3.15 7.03
C GLN A 42 6.35 -2.44 5.69
N LEU A 43 6.64 -3.15 4.60
CA LEU A 43 6.39 -2.69 3.25
C LEU A 43 5.13 -3.35 2.69
N VAL A 44 4.35 -2.60 1.94
CA VAL A 44 3.08 -3.03 1.36
C VAL A 44 3.19 -2.94 -0.15
N ASN A 45 2.95 -4.04 -0.84
CA ASN A 45 2.86 -4.03 -2.29
C ASN A 45 1.43 -3.68 -2.70
N VAL A 46 1.28 -2.56 -3.42
CA VAL A 46 -0.01 -2.04 -3.86
C VAL A 46 -0.07 -2.04 -5.37
N ARG A 47 -1.19 -2.50 -5.92
CA ARG A 47 -1.58 -2.24 -7.29
C ARG A 47 -2.56 -1.07 -7.32
N TRP A 48 -2.12 0.06 -7.82
CA TRP A 48 -2.90 1.29 -7.94
C TRP A 48 -3.88 1.21 -9.11
N ASP A 49 -4.97 1.97 -9.02
CA ASP A 49 -6.04 1.99 -10.03
C ASP A 49 -5.58 2.59 -11.36
N ASP A 50 -4.53 3.41 -11.35
CA ASP A 50 -3.87 3.92 -12.55
C ASP A 50 -3.02 2.86 -13.28
N GLY A 51 -2.91 1.66 -12.70
CA GLY A 51 -2.18 0.52 -13.23
C GLY A 51 -0.74 0.38 -12.70
N THR A 52 -0.24 1.36 -11.95
CA THR A 52 1.09 1.32 -11.33
C THR A 52 1.14 0.26 -10.24
N ILE A 53 2.30 -0.37 -10.05
CA ILE A 53 2.56 -1.28 -8.94
C ILE A 53 3.77 -0.76 -8.20
N SER A 54 3.63 -0.47 -6.92
CA SER A 54 4.75 -0.01 -6.09
C SER A 54 4.79 -0.72 -4.74
N LEU A 55 5.98 -0.72 -4.16
CA LEU A 55 6.23 -1.19 -2.80
C LEU A 55 6.40 0.05 -1.91
N VAL A 56 5.48 0.24 -0.97
CA VAL A 56 5.36 1.46 -0.16
C VAL A 56 5.42 1.14 1.32
N SER A 57 5.74 2.11 2.17
CA SER A 57 5.62 1.94 3.63
C SER A 57 4.14 1.87 4.03
N SER A 58 3.82 1.11 5.08
CA SER A 58 2.46 1.10 5.64
C SER A 58 2.01 2.47 6.13
N GLU A 59 2.94 3.36 6.49
CA GLU A 59 2.65 4.75 6.88
C GLU A 59 2.25 5.67 5.70
N GLU A 60 2.54 5.26 4.46
CA GLU A 60 2.24 6.05 3.26
C GLU A 60 0.83 5.81 2.71
N ILE A 61 0.11 4.84 3.27
CA ILE A 61 -1.23 4.46 2.82
C ILE A 61 -2.23 4.50 3.97
N VAL A 62 -3.50 4.73 3.61
CA VAL A 62 -4.62 4.53 4.53
C VAL A 62 -5.58 3.50 3.94
N ILE A 63 -6.07 2.60 4.79
CA ILE A 63 -7.10 1.63 4.40
C ILE A 63 -8.43 2.36 4.20
N VAL A 64 -9.09 2.10 3.08
CA VAL A 64 -10.37 2.71 2.69
C VAL A 64 -11.54 1.81 3.07
N ASP A 65 -11.34 0.49 3.09
CA ASP A 65 -12.33 -0.45 3.61
C ASP A 65 -12.40 -0.36 5.13
N GLY A 66 -13.48 0.22 5.66
CA GLY A 66 -13.72 0.44 7.09
C GLY A 66 -13.83 -0.82 7.97
N ALA A 67 -13.37 -1.99 7.51
CA ALA A 67 -13.42 -3.26 8.21
C ALA A 67 -12.04 -3.74 8.75
N VAL A 68 -10.93 -3.07 8.41
CA VAL A 68 -9.59 -3.50 8.84
C VAL A 68 -8.98 -2.49 9.80
N CYS A 69 -8.82 -2.88 11.07
CA CYS A 69 -7.99 -2.18 12.03
C CYS A 69 -6.59 -2.80 12.01
N TRP A 70 -5.55 -1.97 11.85
CA TRP A 70 -4.17 -2.38 12.14
C TRP A 70 -4.08 -2.85 13.60
N GLN A 71 -3.58 -4.06 13.84
CA GLN A 71 -3.36 -4.62 15.18
C GLN A 71 -1.88 -4.80 15.44
#